data_AF-A0A536C946-F1
#
_entry.id   AF-A0A536C946-F1
#
_cell.length_a   1.000
_cell.length_b   1.000
_cell.length_c   1.000
_cell.angle_alpha   90.00
_cell.angle_beta   90.00
_cell.angle_gamma   90.00
#
_symmetry.space_group_name_H-M   'P 1'
#
loop_
_entity.id
_entity.type
_entity.pdbx_description
1 polymer ?
#
loop_
_entity_poly.entity_id
_entity_poly.type
_entity_poly.pdbx_seq_one_letter_code
_entity_poly.pdbx_strand_id
1 'polypeptide(L)'
;MVGHQRGAEQAHRHDRAEPHQPARSARRRGRGGVREARASRALPLVRTVTVLALLAVALLVSAAAGILVGAVPIAPGDVLSALLGADNTSGTIIRELRLPRVLGAALVGGALAAAGALLQGMLRNPLADPFVTGTSAGASLGAVLAVALGFEPVLVPLAAFVGATVSIALVWRLARLGGRTTVLTVLLGGVVLTSFAGALVTLVLVSSDRLALRLRAVLGSSPSA
;
A
#
# COMPACT_ATOMS: atom_id res chain seq x y z
N MET A 1 27.18 33.28 -78.10
CA MET A 1 25.92 33.05 -77.37
C MET A 1 25.86 31.60 -76.96
N VAL A 2 25.70 31.37 -75.66
CA VAL A 2 25.74 30.07 -74.98
C VAL A 2 24.49 29.27 -75.32
N GLY A 3 24.66 28.00 -75.68
CA GLY A 3 23.58 27.04 -75.88
C GLY A 3 23.95 25.71 -75.23
N HIS A 4 23.35 25.46 -74.06
CA HIS A 4 23.16 24.14 -73.47
C HIS A 4 22.60 23.16 -74.51
N GLN A 5 22.99 21.88 -74.47
CA GLN A 5 22.09 20.74 -74.25
C GLN A 5 22.89 19.48 -73.88
N ARG A 6 22.50 18.89 -72.75
CA ARG A 6 22.96 17.60 -72.24
C ARG A 6 21.95 16.54 -72.70
N GLY A 7 22.45 15.34 -72.95
CA GLY A 7 21.70 14.12 -72.66
C GLY A 7 21.17 13.36 -73.87
N ALA A 8 21.98 12.45 -74.38
CA ALA A 8 21.58 11.11 -74.82
C ALA A 8 22.86 10.31 -75.06
N GLU A 9 22.80 8.99 -74.95
CA GLU A 9 23.88 8.07 -75.36
C GLU A 9 25.07 7.88 -74.40
N GLN A 10 24.80 7.29 -73.24
CA GLN A 10 25.70 6.28 -72.66
C GLN A 10 24.81 5.25 -71.96
N ALA A 11 24.34 4.25 -72.70
CA ALA A 11 25.09 3.03 -73.00
C ALA A 11 25.18 2.10 -71.76
N HIS A 12 24.38 1.03 -71.86
CA HIS A 12 24.91 -0.32 -71.73
C HIS A 12 25.38 -0.73 -70.32
N ARG A 13 24.44 -1.13 -69.46
CA ARG A 13 24.73 -2.14 -68.42
C ARG A 13 23.56 -3.10 -68.19
N HIS A 14 23.75 -4.27 -68.79
CA HIS A 14 23.51 -5.60 -68.22
C HIS A 14 22.10 -5.94 -67.74
N ASP A 15 21.41 -6.57 -68.68
CA ASP A 15 20.66 -7.80 -68.45
C ASP A 15 21.49 -8.80 -67.62
N ARG A 16 21.09 -9.00 -66.36
CA ARG A 16 21.28 -10.25 -65.62
C ARG A 16 20.03 -10.51 -64.80
N ALA A 17 19.18 -11.37 -65.35
CA ALA A 17 18.13 -12.06 -64.62
C ALA A 17 18.71 -12.77 -63.39
N GLU A 18 18.38 -12.29 -62.19
CA GLU A 18 18.57 -13.05 -60.96
C GLU A 18 17.42 -14.06 -60.81
N PRO A 19 17.69 -15.36 -60.64
CA PRO A 19 16.65 -16.35 -60.41
C PRO A 19 16.03 -16.15 -59.03
N HIS A 20 14.71 -15.93 -59.02
CA HIS A 20 13.87 -15.90 -57.84
C HIS A 20 14.09 -17.13 -56.94
N GLN A 21 14.77 -16.96 -55.80
CA GLN A 21 14.79 -17.95 -54.72
C GLN A 21 13.46 -17.87 -53.95
N PRO A 22 12.70 -18.97 -53.82
CA PRO A 22 11.46 -18.95 -53.06
C PRO A 22 11.74 -18.90 -51.56
N ALA A 23 11.05 -17.99 -50.89
CA ALA A 23 11.01 -17.81 -49.44
C ALA A 23 10.64 -19.12 -48.69
N ARG A 24 11.65 -19.90 -48.31
CA ARG A 24 11.50 -21.07 -47.44
C ARG A 24 12.30 -20.91 -46.14
N SER A 25 11.91 -19.99 -45.28
CA SER A 25 12.45 -19.96 -43.91
C SER A 25 11.55 -19.35 -42.82
N ALA A 26 10.37 -18.81 -43.14
CA ALA A 26 9.55 -18.11 -42.14
C ALA A 26 8.62 -19.00 -41.28
N ARG A 27 8.39 -20.28 -41.64
CA ARG A 27 7.29 -21.07 -41.03
C ARG A 27 7.67 -21.95 -39.84
N ARG A 28 8.93 -21.97 -39.38
CA ARG A 28 9.37 -22.81 -38.25
C ARG A 28 9.53 -22.11 -36.90
N ARG A 29 9.34 -20.78 -36.82
CA ARG A 29 9.53 -20.01 -35.57
C ARG A 29 8.29 -19.83 -34.68
N GLY A 30 7.09 -20.18 -35.16
CA GLY A 30 5.83 -19.89 -34.43
C GLY A 30 5.38 -20.91 -33.38
N ARG A 31 5.98 -22.12 -33.32
CA ARG A 31 5.51 -23.20 -32.42
C ARG A 31 6.37 -23.43 -31.17
N GLY A 32 7.57 -22.84 -31.08
CA GLY A 32 8.45 -22.94 -29.90
C GLY A 32 8.07 -22.01 -28.74
N GLY A 33 7.74 -20.74 -29.06
CA GLY A 33 7.53 -19.71 -28.04
C GLY A 33 6.30 -19.90 -27.13
N VAL A 34 5.26 -20.60 -27.60
CA VAL A 34 4.05 -20.85 -26.78
C VAL A 34 4.30 -21.95 -25.73
N ARG A 35 5.25 -22.87 -25.99
CA ARG A 35 5.66 -23.91 -25.03
C ARG A 35 6.71 -23.39 -24.04
N GLU A 36 7.64 -22.54 -24.47
CA GLU A 36 8.65 -21.91 -23.60
C GLU A 36 8.05 -20.87 -22.63
N ALA A 37 7.01 -20.13 -23.04
CA ALA A 37 6.29 -19.21 -22.16
C ALA A 37 5.44 -19.93 -21.08
N ARG A 38 5.10 -21.21 -21.27
CA ARG A 38 4.48 -22.06 -20.24
C ARG A 38 5.51 -22.69 -19.31
N ALA A 39 6.68 -23.05 -19.82
CA ALA A 39 7.75 -23.70 -19.05
C ALA A 39 8.40 -22.76 -18.01
N SER A 40 8.40 -21.45 -18.26
CA SER A 40 8.94 -20.43 -17.35
C SER A 40 8.00 -20.02 -16.20
N ARG A 41 6.78 -20.59 -16.12
CA ARG A 41 5.80 -20.32 -15.05
C ARG A 41 5.76 -21.34 -13.92
N ALA A 42 6.48 -22.46 -14.06
CA ALA A 42 6.66 -23.38 -12.96
C ALA A 42 7.85 -22.89 -12.11
N LEU A 43 7.62 -21.89 -11.24
CA LEU A 43 8.40 -21.86 -10.00
C LEU A 43 8.27 -23.28 -9.42
N PRO A 44 9.38 -23.98 -9.12
CA PRO A 44 9.28 -25.35 -8.65
C PRO A 44 8.39 -25.32 -7.41
N LEU A 45 7.32 -26.13 -7.39
CA LEU A 45 6.33 -26.16 -6.31
C LEU A 45 7.02 -26.21 -4.94
N VAL A 46 8.16 -26.92 -4.89
CA VAL A 46 9.11 -26.97 -3.77
C VAL A 46 9.54 -25.57 -3.32
N ARG A 47 10.05 -24.69 -4.20
CA ARG A 47 10.48 -23.33 -3.83
C ARG A 47 9.33 -22.50 -3.25
N THR A 48 8.14 -22.57 -3.84
CA THR A 48 6.98 -21.83 -3.32
C THR A 48 6.59 -22.32 -1.93
N VAL A 49 6.52 -23.63 -1.74
CA VAL A 49 6.21 -24.24 -0.43
C VAL A 49 7.30 -23.90 0.59
N THR A 50 8.58 -23.96 0.23
CA THR A 50 9.69 -23.59 1.11
C THR A 50 9.60 -22.12 1.53
N VAL A 51 9.33 -21.20 0.60
CA VAL A 51 9.19 -19.77 0.92
C VAL A 51 8.00 -19.54 1.85
N LEU A 52 6.85 -20.15 1.59
CA LEU A 52 5.67 -20.01 2.46
C LEU A 52 5.93 -20.58 3.86
N ALA A 53 6.61 -21.73 3.96
CA ALA A 53 7.00 -22.31 5.24
C ALA A 53 7.93 -21.39 6.02
N LEU A 54 8.95 -20.82 5.37
CA LEU A 54 9.87 -19.86 6.00
C LEU A 54 9.14 -18.60 6.47
N LEU A 55 8.23 -18.05 5.67
CA LEU A 55 7.42 -16.89 6.06
C LEU A 55 6.48 -17.20 7.23
N ALA A 56 5.88 -18.39 7.26
CA ALA A 56 5.05 -18.83 8.37
C ALA A 56 5.86 -18.96 9.67
N VAL A 57 7.07 -19.55 9.60
CA VAL A 57 7.98 -19.61 10.74
C VAL A 57 8.40 -18.22 11.20
N ALA A 58 8.76 -17.32 10.27
CA ALA A 58 9.10 -15.94 10.60
C ALA A 58 7.94 -15.18 11.28
N LEU A 59 6.70 -15.42 10.83
CA LEU A 59 5.50 -14.86 11.47
C LEU A 59 5.33 -15.38 12.91
N LEU A 60 5.51 -16.69 13.13
CA LEU A 60 5.43 -17.27 14.48
C LEU A 60 6.53 -16.74 15.41
N VAL A 61 7.77 -16.63 14.91
CA VAL A 61 8.90 -16.09 15.67
C VAL A 61 8.66 -14.62 16.03
N SER A 62 8.20 -13.81 15.07
CA SER A 62 7.90 -12.39 15.34
C SER A 62 6.72 -12.22 16.31
N ALA A 63 5.69 -13.07 16.23
CA ALA A 63 4.60 -13.07 17.19
C ALA A 63 5.06 -13.45 18.61
N ALA A 64 5.87 -14.49 18.75
CA ALA A 64 6.46 -14.88 20.04
C ALA A 64 7.34 -13.75 20.61
N ALA A 65 8.17 -13.13 19.77
CA ALA A 65 8.98 -11.98 20.16
C ALA A 65 8.11 -10.79 20.62
N GLY A 66 7.00 -10.51 19.92
CA GLY A 66 6.06 -9.45 20.31
C GLY A 66 5.35 -9.69 21.64
N ILE A 67 5.20 -10.96 22.06
CA ILE A 67 4.66 -11.31 23.38
C ILE A 67 5.74 -11.21 24.46
N LEU A 68 6.98 -11.64 24.16
CA LEU A 68 8.09 -11.69 25.12
C LEU A 68 8.68 -10.29 25.39
N VAL A 69 8.85 -9.48 24.36
CA VAL A 69 9.45 -8.15 24.45
C VAL A 69 8.40 -7.12 24.83
N GLY A 70 8.59 -6.45 25.97
CA GLY A 70 7.71 -5.37 26.42
C GLY A 70 8.34 -4.52 27.50
N ALA A 71 7.65 -3.45 27.90
CA ALA A 71 8.13 -2.49 28.90
C ALA A 71 8.43 -3.12 30.26
N VAL A 72 7.77 -4.23 30.59
CA VAL A 72 8.02 -5.04 31.78
C VAL A 72 8.71 -6.34 31.37
N PRO A 73 9.91 -6.66 31.87
CA PRO A 73 10.53 -7.95 31.61
C PRO A 73 9.71 -9.06 32.28
N ILE A 74 9.27 -10.06 31.51
CA ILE A 74 8.52 -11.23 32.00
C ILE A 74 9.32 -12.47 31.62
N ALA A 75 9.52 -13.39 32.57
CA ALA A 75 10.26 -14.62 32.30
C ALA A 75 9.48 -15.51 31.30
N PRO A 76 10.15 -16.24 30.39
CA PRO A 76 9.47 -17.08 29.40
C PRO A 76 8.55 -18.14 30.01
N GLY A 77 8.90 -18.67 31.19
CA GLY A 77 8.05 -19.62 31.93
C GLY A 77 6.74 -19.00 32.41
N ASP A 78 6.77 -17.72 32.78
CA ASP A 78 5.59 -16.97 33.20
C ASP A 78 4.67 -16.62 32.02
N VAL A 79 5.22 -16.57 30.80
CA VAL A 79 4.41 -16.39 29.59
C VAL A 79 3.54 -17.61 29.31
N LEU A 80 4.10 -18.81 29.47
CA LEU A 80 3.33 -20.03 29.25
C LEU A 80 2.23 -20.20 30.31
N SER A 81 2.55 -19.95 31.58
CA SER A 81 1.55 -19.99 32.66
C SER A 81 0.48 -18.89 32.50
N ALA A 82 0.86 -17.69 32.07
CA ALA A 82 -0.05 -16.61 31.72
C ALA A 82 -1.03 -16.98 30.60
N LEU A 83 -0.53 -17.64 29.54
CA LEU A 83 -1.36 -18.10 28.42
C LEU A 83 -2.30 -19.24 28.83
N LEU A 84 -1.89 -20.07 29.78
CA LEU A 84 -2.70 -21.15 30.35
C LEU A 84 -3.71 -20.67 31.40
N GLY A 85 -3.78 -19.36 31.67
CA GLY A 85 -4.79 -18.76 32.54
C GLY A 85 -4.34 -18.46 33.97
N ALA A 86 -3.03 -18.36 34.24
CA ALA A 86 -2.55 -17.91 35.54
C ALA A 86 -3.01 -16.47 35.84
N ASP A 87 -3.70 -16.28 36.96
CA ASP A 87 -4.24 -14.99 37.41
C ASP A 87 -3.20 -14.22 38.23
N ASN A 88 -2.07 -13.92 37.59
CA ASN A 88 -1.06 -13.00 38.09
C ASN A 88 -1.03 -11.73 37.23
N THR A 89 -0.42 -10.66 37.76
CA THR A 89 -0.30 -9.37 37.04
C THR A 89 0.35 -9.52 35.67
N SER A 90 1.36 -10.40 35.55
CA SER A 90 2.01 -10.74 34.28
C SER A 90 1.03 -11.35 33.27
N GLY A 91 0.11 -12.19 33.73
CA GLY A 91 -0.92 -12.86 32.95
C GLY A 91 -1.96 -11.89 32.38
N THR A 92 -2.40 -10.92 33.17
CA THR A 92 -3.27 -9.85 32.70
C THR A 92 -2.57 -8.99 31.64
N ILE A 93 -1.31 -8.59 31.86
CA ILE A 93 -0.54 -7.80 30.88
C ILE A 93 -0.41 -8.55 29.55
N ILE A 94 -0.13 -9.84 29.59
CA ILE A 94 0.02 -10.65 28.38
C ILE A 94 -1.32 -10.77 27.65
N ARG A 95 -2.40 -11.15 28.35
CA ARG A 95 -3.71 -11.44 27.75
C ARG A 95 -4.45 -10.18 27.30
N GLU A 96 -4.39 -9.08 28.05
CA GLU A 96 -5.18 -7.88 27.79
C GLU A 96 -4.42 -6.79 27.02
N LEU A 97 -3.08 -6.76 27.07
CA LEU A 97 -2.29 -5.74 26.38
C LEU A 97 -1.45 -6.30 25.22
N ARG A 98 -0.67 -7.37 25.45
CA ARG A 98 0.32 -7.84 24.46
C ARG A 98 -0.32 -8.68 23.36
N LEU A 99 -1.12 -9.67 23.75
CA LEU A 99 -1.77 -10.60 22.84
C LEU A 99 -2.70 -9.89 21.83
N PRO A 100 -3.63 -8.99 22.24
CA PRO A 100 -4.45 -8.26 21.27
C PRO A 100 -3.62 -7.36 20.36
N ARG A 101 -2.51 -6.78 20.85
CA ARG A 101 -1.60 -5.97 20.03
C ARG A 101 -0.87 -6.79 18.97
N VAL A 102 -0.35 -7.96 19.33
CA VAL A 102 0.36 -8.87 18.40
C VAL A 102 -0.59 -9.39 17.33
N LEU A 103 -1.79 -9.83 17.74
CA LEU A 103 -2.84 -10.25 16.80
C LEU A 103 -3.27 -9.09 15.89
N GLY A 104 -3.48 -7.91 16.45
CA GLY A 104 -3.80 -6.70 15.70
C GLY A 104 -2.71 -6.36 14.66
N ALA A 105 -1.44 -6.41 15.04
CA ALA A 105 -0.31 -6.18 14.13
C ALA A 105 -0.25 -7.22 12.99
N ALA A 106 -0.48 -8.49 13.30
CA ALA A 106 -0.52 -9.56 12.30
C ALA A 106 -1.67 -9.37 11.30
N LEU A 107 -2.87 -9.04 11.81
CA LEU A 107 -4.05 -8.78 10.97
C LEU A 107 -3.86 -7.54 10.09
N VAL A 108 -3.39 -6.43 10.66
CA VAL A 108 -3.13 -5.19 9.91
C VAL A 108 -2.04 -5.41 8.86
N GLY A 109 -0.93 -6.07 9.22
CA GLY A 109 0.15 -6.40 8.29
C GLY A 109 -0.33 -7.29 7.14
N GLY A 110 -1.13 -8.31 7.45
CA GLY A 110 -1.75 -9.17 6.43
C GLY A 110 -2.70 -8.42 5.50
N ALA A 111 -3.54 -7.54 6.05
CA ALA A 111 -4.46 -6.71 5.26
C ALA A 111 -3.69 -5.74 4.33
N LEU A 112 -2.62 -5.11 4.82
CA LEU A 112 -1.78 -4.22 4.01
C LEU A 112 -1.02 -4.99 2.91
N ALA A 113 -0.48 -6.17 3.22
CA ALA A 113 0.17 -7.02 2.23
C ALA A 113 -0.80 -7.46 1.12
N ALA A 114 -2.02 -7.86 1.48
CA ALA A 114 -3.06 -8.24 0.52
C ALA A 114 -3.51 -7.04 -0.34
N ALA A 115 -3.77 -5.88 0.29
CA ALA A 115 -4.14 -4.66 -0.42
C ALA A 115 -3.04 -4.22 -1.41
N GLY A 116 -1.78 -4.26 -0.99
CA GLY A 116 -0.62 -3.97 -1.84
C GLY A 116 -0.52 -4.92 -3.03
N ALA A 117 -0.61 -6.24 -2.79
CA ALA A 117 -0.56 -7.24 -3.86
C ALA A 117 -1.71 -7.08 -4.88
N LEU A 118 -2.93 -6.77 -4.41
CA LEU A 118 -4.08 -6.50 -5.27
C LEU A 118 -3.88 -5.24 -6.12
N LEU A 119 -3.45 -4.13 -5.50
CA LEU A 119 -3.17 -2.87 -6.22
C LEU A 119 -2.06 -3.03 -7.25
N GLN A 120 -0.95 -3.68 -6.87
CA GLN A 120 0.16 -3.96 -7.78
C GLN A 120 -0.28 -4.84 -8.95
N GLY A 121 -1.15 -5.83 -8.70
CA GLY A 121 -1.73 -6.69 -9.74
C GLY A 121 -2.69 -5.96 -10.68
N MET A 122 -3.58 -5.12 -10.15
CA MET A 122 -4.53 -4.32 -10.93
C MET A 122 -3.84 -3.27 -11.79
N LEU A 123 -2.88 -2.55 -11.21
CA LEU A 123 -2.15 -1.47 -11.88
C LEU A 123 -1.00 -1.98 -12.74
N ARG A 124 -0.62 -3.25 -12.59
CA ARG A 124 0.57 -3.86 -13.20
C ARG A 124 1.82 -2.99 -12.98
N ASN A 125 1.87 -2.35 -11.81
CA ASN A 125 2.92 -1.43 -11.41
C ASN A 125 3.46 -1.85 -10.04
N PRO A 126 4.68 -2.41 -9.96
CA PRO A 126 5.27 -2.85 -8.69
C PRO A 126 5.57 -1.69 -7.72
N LEU A 127 5.52 -0.42 -8.18
CA LEU A 127 5.67 0.77 -7.35
C LEU A 127 4.35 1.30 -6.80
N ALA A 128 3.22 0.65 -7.10
CA ALA A 128 1.93 1.06 -6.57
C ALA A 128 1.83 0.75 -5.07
N ASP A 129 1.33 1.73 -4.30
CA ASP A 129 1.20 1.66 -2.86
C ASP A 129 -0.24 2.05 -2.42
N PRO A 130 -0.86 1.32 -1.47
CA PRO A 130 -2.23 1.59 -1.00
C PRO A 130 -2.43 2.94 -0.31
N PHE A 131 -1.39 3.51 0.30
CA PHE A 131 -1.49 4.75 1.05
C PHE A 131 -1.66 5.99 0.17
N VAL A 132 -1.35 5.89 -1.13
CA VAL A 132 -1.45 7.03 -2.06
C VAL A 132 -2.89 7.38 -2.46
N THR A 133 -3.87 6.59 -2.02
CA THR A 133 -5.30 6.78 -2.34
C THR A 133 -6.04 7.78 -1.45
N GLY A 134 -5.39 8.36 -0.44
CA GLY A 134 -6.00 9.32 0.50
C GLY A 134 -6.84 8.70 1.63
N THR A 135 -7.02 7.38 1.63
CA THR A 135 -7.76 6.62 2.66
C THR A 135 -7.22 6.86 4.07
N SER A 136 -5.90 6.89 4.23
CA SER A 136 -5.25 7.10 5.53
C SER A 136 -5.43 8.52 6.07
N ALA A 137 -5.47 9.53 5.18
CA ALA A 137 -5.75 10.91 5.57
C ALA A 137 -7.19 11.06 6.09
N GLY A 138 -8.14 10.42 5.38
CA GLY A 138 -9.54 10.35 5.82
C GLY A 138 -9.72 9.64 7.15
N ALA A 139 -9.02 8.51 7.34
CA ALA A 139 -9.03 7.78 8.61
C ALA A 139 -8.52 8.63 9.77
N SER A 140 -7.40 9.31 9.55
CA SER A 140 -6.79 10.19 10.55
C SER A 140 -7.71 11.34 10.92
N LEU A 141 -8.31 12.01 9.93
CA LEU A 141 -9.28 13.08 10.18
C LEU A 141 -10.51 12.58 10.95
N GLY A 142 -11.08 11.44 10.55
CA GLY A 142 -12.22 10.83 11.25
C GLY A 142 -11.92 10.49 12.71
N ALA A 143 -10.74 9.91 12.97
CA ALA A 143 -10.28 9.61 14.33
C ALA A 143 -10.10 10.88 15.17
N VAL A 144 -9.41 11.89 14.62
CA VAL A 144 -9.16 13.17 15.31
C VAL A 144 -10.47 13.90 15.61
N LEU A 145 -11.43 13.91 14.68
CA LEU A 145 -12.74 14.51 14.91
C LEU A 145 -13.51 13.77 16.01
N ALA A 146 -13.52 12.43 16.02
CA ALA A 146 -14.18 11.67 17.07
C ALA A 146 -13.60 11.96 18.45
N VAL A 147 -12.26 11.99 18.56
CA VAL A 147 -11.57 12.33 19.81
C VAL A 147 -11.88 13.77 20.22
N ALA A 148 -11.83 14.74 19.30
CA ALA A 148 -12.09 16.14 19.60
C ALA A 148 -13.55 16.41 20.00
N LEU A 149 -14.50 15.64 19.47
CA LEU A 149 -15.92 15.70 19.82
C LEU A 149 -16.25 14.93 21.11
N GLY A 150 -15.27 14.25 21.72
CA GLY A 150 -15.46 13.50 22.97
C GLY A 150 -16.20 12.17 22.81
N PHE A 151 -16.07 11.51 21.64
CA PHE A 151 -16.64 10.18 21.47
C PHE A 151 -15.94 9.15 22.35
N GLU A 152 -16.67 8.12 22.75
CA GLU A 152 -16.12 6.98 23.49
C GLU A 152 -14.96 6.33 22.71
N PRO A 153 -13.86 5.92 23.37
CA PRO A 153 -12.67 5.35 22.70
C PRO A 153 -13.00 4.16 21.79
N VAL A 154 -14.03 3.38 22.13
CA VAL A 154 -14.50 2.24 21.33
C VAL A 154 -15.10 2.63 19.98
N LEU A 155 -15.57 3.87 19.82
CA LEU A 155 -16.15 4.40 18.58
C LEU A 155 -15.11 5.07 17.68
N VAL A 156 -13.93 5.40 18.19
CA VAL A 156 -12.86 6.05 17.41
C VAL A 156 -12.46 5.23 16.17
N PRO A 157 -12.28 3.89 16.24
CA PRO A 157 -12.00 3.08 15.05
C PRO A 157 -13.12 3.12 14.00
N LEU A 158 -14.38 3.20 14.44
CA LEU A 158 -15.53 3.31 13.54
C LEU A 158 -15.53 4.67 12.81
N ALA A 159 -15.27 5.76 13.54
CA ALA A 159 -15.15 7.09 12.94
C ALA A 159 -13.97 7.17 11.95
N ALA A 160 -12.84 6.55 12.28
CA ALA A 160 -11.70 6.42 11.38
C ALA A 160 -12.09 5.64 10.10
N PHE A 161 -12.80 4.52 10.24
CA PHE A 161 -13.27 3.73 9.10
C PHE A 161 -14.24 4.52 8.20
N VAL A 162 -15.19 5.24 8.78
CA VAL A 162 -16.11 6.11 8.04
C VAL A 162 -15.33 7.22 7.33
N GLY A 163 -14.38 7.87 8.00
CA GLY A 163 -13.51 8.89 7.40
C GLY A 163 -12.70 8.36 6.22
N ALA A 164 -12.14 7.16 6.33
CA ALA A 164 -11.44 6.49 5.22
C ALA A 164 -12.36 6.21 4.03
N THR A 165 -13.57 5.74 4.30
CA THR A 165 -14.59 5.42 3.27
C THR A 165 -15.07 6.67 2.54
N VAL A 166 -15.36 7.75 3.27
CA VAL A 166 -15.72 9.04 2.69
C VAL A 166 -14.57 9.58 1.84
N SER A 167 -13.33 9.46 2.33
CA SER A 167 -12.15 9.92 1.62
C SER A 167 -11.97 9.23 0.26
N ILE A 168 -12.01 7.89 0.22
CA ILE A 168 -11.86 7.16 -1.05
C ILE A 168 -13.01 7.44 -2.01
N ALA A 169 -14.24 7.60 -1.51
CA ALA A 169 -15.39 7.99 -2.32
C ALA A 169 -15.21 9.37 -2.94
N LEU A 170 -14.64 10.32 -2.19
CA LEU A 170 -14.35 11.66 -2.66
C LEU A 170 -13.25 11.65 -3.73
N VAL A 171 -12.13 10.97 -3.50
CA VAL A 171 -11.05 10.83 -4.50
C VAL A 171 -11.59 10.22 -5.79
N TRP A 172 -12.41 9.18 -5.69
CA TRP A 172 -12.99 8.51 -6.84
C TRP A 172 -13.98 9.40 -7.60
N ARG A 173 -14.77 10.21 -6.90
CA ARG A 173 -15.66 11.21 -7.52
C ARG A 173 -14.85 12.29 -8.24
N LEU A 174 -13.78 12.78 -7.63
CA LEU A 174 -12.88 13.78 -8.24
C LEU A 174 -12.22 13.23 -9.50
N ALA A 175 -11.73 11.99 -9.46
CA ALA A 175 -11.08 11.34 -10.59
C ALA A 175 -12.03 11.06 -11.77
N ARG A 176 -13.35 11.20 -11.59
CA ARG A 176 -14.37 11.02 -12.65
C ARG A 176 -14.79 12.31 -13.33
N LEU A 177 -14.53 13.47 -12.73
CA LEU A 177 -14.94 14.77 -13.28
C LEU A 177 -14.32 15.07 -14.66
N GLY A 178 -13.14 14.52 -14.95
CA GLY A 178 -12.45 14.68 -16.23
C GLY A 178 -12.84 13.70 -17.33
N GLY A 179 -13.87 12.85 -17.14
CA GLY A 179 -14.35 11.88 -18.14
C GLY A 179 -13.43 10.69 -18.43
N ARG A 180 -12.15 10.75 -18.01
CA ARG A 180 -11.18 9.66 -18.05
C ARG A 180 -10.57 9.44 -16.68
N THR A 181 -10.84 8.28 -16.07
CA THR A 181 -10.17 7.89 -14.83
C THR A 181 -8.77 7.37 -15.17
N THR A 182 -7.77 8.22 -15.00
CA THR A 182 -6.35 7.83 -15.12
C THR A 182 -5.76 7.62 -13.73
N VAL A 183 -4.74 6.77 -13.64
CA VAL A 183 -4.00 6.55 -12.38
C VAL A 183 -3.49 7.90 -11.82
N LEU A 184 -2.99 8.78 -12.69
CA LEU A 184 -2.53 10.12 -12.31
C LEU A 184 -3.62 10.97 -11.66
N THR A 185 -4.84 10.98 -12.19
CA THR A 185 -5.95 11.76 -11.59
C THR A 185 -6.35 11.25 -10.21
N VAL A 186 -6.27 9.93 -9.96
CA VAL A 186 -6.52 9.34 -8.64
C VAL A 186 -5.41 9.71 -7.67
N LEU A 187 -4.14 9.64 -8.09
CA LEU A 187 -2.99 10.02 -7.28
C LEU A 187 -3.03 11.51 -6.90
N LEU A 188 -3.27 12.41 -7.86
CA LEU A 188 -3.36 13.85 -7.61
C LEU A 188 -4.54 14.18 -6.69
N GLY A 189 -5.70 13.54 -6.89
CA GLY A 189 -6.86 13.70 -6.00
C GLY A 189 -6.55 13.24 -4.57
N GLY A 190 -5.83 12.12 -4.42
CA GLY A 190 -5.36 11.64 -3.13
C GLY A 190 -4.42 12.62 -2.41
N VAL A 191 -3.48 13.22 -3.13
CA VAL A 191 -2.57 14.24 -2.58
C VAL A 191 -3.32 15.52 -2.17
N VAL A 192 -4.24 16.02 -2.99
CA VAL A 192 -5.06 17.18 -2.63
C VAL A 192 -5.85 16.90 -1.35
N LEU A 193 -6.46 15.72 -1.25
CA LEU A 193 -7.24 15.34 -0.09
C LEU A 193 -6.38 15.12 1.16
N THR A 194 -5.15 14.60 1.01
CA THR A 194 -4.23 14.44 2.15
C THR A 194 -3.84 15.80 2.74
N SER A 195 -3.52 16.77 1.89
CA SER A 195 -3.18 18.13 2.34
C SER A 195 -4.38 18.82 3.00
N PHE A 196 -5.58 18.67 2.42
CA PHE A 196 -6.80 19.24 2.97
C PHE A 196 -7.16 18.62 4.34
N ALA A 197 -7.15 17.29 4.43
CA ALA A 197 -7.39 16.58 5.69
C ALA A 197 -6.34 16.93 6.75
N GLY A 198 -5.06 17.07 6.36
CA GLY A 198 -3.99 17.50 7.27
C GLY A 198 -4.19 18.92 7.81
N ALA A 199 -4.68 19.85 6.98
CA ALA A 199 -5.04 21.20 7.42
C ALA A 199 -6.20 21.18 8.42
N LEU A 200 -7.22 20.36 8.18
CA LEU A 200 -8.35 20.18 9.11
C LEU A 200 -7.92 19.53 10.43
N VAL A 201 -7.09 18.49 10.39
CA VAL A 201 -6.52 17.88 11.60
C VAL A 201 -5.76 18.93 12.40
N THR A 202 -4.90 19.71 11.75
CA THR A 202 -4.14 20.79 12.41
C THR A 202 -5.06 21.84 13.03
N LEU A 203 -6.11 22.26 12.30
CA LEU A 203 -7.10 23.21 12.79
C LEU A 203 -7.80 22.69 14.06
N VAL A 204 -8.21 21.42 14.07
CA VAL A 204 -8.87 20.80 15.21
C VAL A 204 -7.92 20.73 16.41
N LEU A 205 -6.70 20.25 16.22
CA LEU A 205 -5.70 20.15 17.29
C LEU A 205 -5.40 21.51 17.92
N VAL A 206 -5.16 22.53 17.10
CA VAL A 206 -4.89 23.89 17.60
C VAL A 206 -6.10 24.50 18.31
N SER A 207 -7.32 24.22 17.84
CA SER A 207 -8.54 24.73 18.46
C SER A 207 -8.79 24.07 19.82
N SER A 208 -8.59 22.76 19.92
CA SER A 208 -8.72 21.98 21.16
C SER A 208 -7.69 22.39 22.21
N ASP A 209 -6.42 22.56 21.84
CA ASP A 209 -5.38 23.03 22.76
C ASP A 209 -5.66 24.44 23.28
N ARG A 210 -6.09 25.35 22.42
CA ARG A 210 -6.47 26.72 22.82
C ARG A 210 -7.65 26.71 23.79
N LEU A 211 -8.64 25.84 23.56
CA LEU A 211 -9.77 25.68 24.47
C LEU A 211 -9.30 25.14 25.83
N ALA A 212 -8.44 24.11 25.84
CA ALA A 212 -7.88 23.55 27.07
C ALA A 212 -7.05 24.60 27.86
N LEU A 213 -6.24 25.39 27.18
CA LEU A 213 -5.44 26.46 27.80
C LEU A 213 -6.33 27.59 28.37
N ARG A 214 -7.39 27.98 27.66
CA ARG A 214 -8.34 29.01 28.13
C ARG A 214 -9.16 28.51 29.32
N LEU A 215 -9.62 27.26 29.31
CA LEU A 215 -10.32 26.67 30.44
C LEU A 215 -9.41 26.58 31.66
N ARG A 216 -8.14 26.19 31.51
CA ARG A 216 -7.14 26.21 32.60
C ARG A 216 -6.89 27.60 33.15
N ALA A 217 -6.81 28.61 32.28
CA ALA A 217 -6.61 30.01 32.69
C ALA A 217 -7.82 30.57 33.46
N VAL A 218 -9.05 30.20 33.08
CA VAL A 218 -10.29 30.62 33.75
C VAL A 218 -10.54 29.84 35.04
N LEU A 219 -10.18 28.56 35.09
CA LEU A 219 -10.32 27.71 36.29
C LEU A 219 -9.19 27.91 37.32
N GLY A 220 -8.26 28.84 37.06
CA GLY A 220 -7.38 29.37 38.10
C GLY A 220 -6.24 28.46 38.55
N SER A 221 -5.78 27.49 37.75
CA SER A 221 -4.54 26.79 38.05
C SER A 221 -3.36 27.53 37.41
N SER A 222 -2.95 28.65 38.02
CA SER A 222 -1.60 29.17 37.78
C SER A 222 -0.59 28.14 38.29
N PRO A 223 0.45 27.78 37.53
CA PRO A 223 1.51 26.93 38.04
C PRO A 223 2.27 27.73 39.09
N SER A 224 2.03 27.45 40.37
CA SER A 224 2.96 27.83 41.42
C SER A 224 4.18 26.91 41.33
N ALA A 225 5.34 27.56 41.30
CA ALA A 225 6.71 27.05 41.18
C ALA A 225 7.03 25.80 42.01
#